data_AF-A0A4R0INP2-F1
#
_entry.id   AF-A0A4R0INP2-F1
#
_cell.length_a   1.000
_cell.length_b   1.000
_cell.length_c   1.000
_cell.angle_alpha   90.00
_cell.angle_beta   90.00
_cell.angle_gamma   90.00
#
_symmetry.space_group_name_H-M   'P 1'
#
loop_
_entity.id
_entity.type
_entity.pdbx_description
1 polymer ?
#
loop_
_entity_poly.entity_id
_entity_poly.type
_entity_poly.pdbx_seq_one_letter_code
_entity_poly.pdbx_strand_id
1 'polypeptide(L)'
;MVAEPGFHRALHKHIADDRALVASDADQLAGAVLFGGASPRFAVHWLVISEQARGRGVGRQLMDAVIDRLTVGRGLAEGDVVEVVTFGADHPGAVTSGARVFYERLGFVPAEPAEDGPEGGSRQVFRFRT
;
A
#
# COMPACT_ATOMS: atom_id res chain seq x y z
N MET A 1 -0.67 15.80 3.36
CA MET A 1 -1.14 14.47 3.80
C MET A 1 -1.07 14.28 5.31
N VAL A 2 0.08 14.35 5.98
CA VAL A 2 0.12 14.17 7.46
C VAL A 2 -0.65 15.27 8.20
N ALA A 3 -0.53 16.52 7.77
CA ALA A 3 -1.27 17.63 8.36
C ALA A 3 -2.79 17.62 8.06
N GLU A 4 -3.28 16.68 7.23
CA GLU A 4 -4.69 16.64 6.83
C GLU A 4 -5.54 15.94 7.90
N PRO A 5 -6.57 16.60 8.48
CA PRO A 5 -7.43 15.98 9.47
C PRO A 5 -8.12 14.70 8.97
N GLY A 6 -8.41 14.63 7.67
CA GLY A 6 -8.97 13.43 7.03
C GLY A 6 -8.06 12.22 7.12
N PHE A 7 -6.74 12.43 7.02
CA PHE A 7 -5.75 11.35 7.13
C PHE A 7 -5.73 10.77 8.54
N HIS A 8 -5.69 11.62 9.57
CA HIS A 8 -5.68 11.15 10.97
C HIS A 8 -6.95 10.37 11.32
N ARG A 9 -8.13 10.82 10.88
CA ARG A 9 -9.38 10.06 11.09
C ARG A 9 -9.33 8.69 10.42
N ALA A 10 -8.84 8.64 9.17
CA ALA A 10 -8.68 7.37 8.47
C ALA A 10 -7.69 6.45 9.20
N LEU A 11 -6.54 6.97 9.62
CA LEU A 11 -5.53 6.22 10.37
C LEU A 11 -6.10 5.61 11.66
N HIS A 12 -6.76 6.42 12.49
CA HIS A 12 -7.36 5.93 13.74
C HIS A 12 -8.42 4.87 13.49
N LYS A 13 -9.24 5.01 12.43
CA LYS A 13 -10.20 3.99 12.04
C LYS A 13 -9.51 2.68 11.67
N HIS A 14 -8.45 2.71 10.87
CA HIS A 14 -7.72 1.49 10.49
C HIS A 14 -7.08 0.79 11.69
N ILE A 15 -6.54 1.56 12.65
CA ILE A 15 -6.01 0.99 13.89
C ILE A 15 -7.12 0.30 14.69
N ALA A 16 -8.27 0.96 14.85
CA ALA A 16 -9.41 0.40 15.58
C ALA A 16 -9.99 -0.86 14.89
N ASP A 17 -9.95 -0.93 13.56
CA ASP A 17 -10.45 -2.04 12.77
C ASP A 17 -9.42 -3.18 12.59
N ASP A 18 -8.26 -3.12 13.25
CA ASP A 18 -7.15 -4.08 13.09
C ASP A 18 -6.67 -4.21 11.62
N ARG A 19 -6.66 -3.05 10.93
CA ARG A 19 -6.34 -2.85 9.51
C ARG A 19 -5.15 -1.91 9.29
N ALA A 20 -4.27 -1.84 10.29
CA ALA A 20 -2.99 -1.14 10.23
C ALA A 20 -1.90 -2.08 10.73
N LEU A 21 -0.82 -2.23 9.96
CA LEU A 21 0.37 -2.97 10.40
C LEU A 21 1.59 -2.05 10.39
N VAL A 22 2.51 -2.32 11.31
CA VAL A 22 3.82 -1.69 11.36
C VAL A 22 4.91 -2.74 11.25
N ALA A 23 5.99 -2.41 10.58
CA ALA A 23 7.24 -3.17 10.65
C ALA A 23 8.19 -2.44 11.58
N SER A 24 8.80 -3.17 12.51
CA SER A 24 9.84 -2.66 13.39
C SER A 24 11.17 -3.35 13.13
N ASP A 25 12.25 -2.60 13.26
CA ASP A 25 13.63 -3.09 13.31
C ASP A 25 14.19 -2.69 14.68
N ALA A 26 14.36 -3.67 15.57
CA ALA A 26 14.52 -3.47 17.01
C ALA A 26 13.44 -2.52 17.56
N ASP A 27 13.84 -1.41 18.18
CA ASP A 27 12.95 -0.42 18.78
C ASP A 27 12.54 0.72 17.81
N GLN A 28 12.86 0.61 16.52
CA GLN A 28 12.55 1.64 15.52
C GLN A 28 11.49 1.18 14.52
N LEU A 29 10.61 2.10 14.11
CA LEU A 29 9.63 1.84 13.04
C LEU A 29 10.31 1.85 11.68
N ALA A 30 10.33 0.69 11.02
CA ALA A 30 10.91 0.51 9.70
C ALA A 30 9.92 0.85 8.57
N GLY A 31 8.63 0.69 8.82
CA GLY A 31 7.55 1.01 7.86
C GLY A 31 6.16 0.78 8.43
N ALA A 32 5.14 1.19 7.69
CA ALA A 32 3.75 1.03 8.08
C ALA A 32 2.83 0.90 6.85
N VAL A 33 1.70 0.22 7.04
CA VAL A 33 0.71 -0.02 5.98
C VAL A 33 -0.72 0.05 6.53
N LEU A 34 -1.61 0.68 5.76
CA LEU A 34 -3.06 0.68 5.95
C LEU A 34 -3.71 -0.06 4.80
N PHE A 35 -4.67 -0.93 5.11
CA PHE A 35 -5.29 -1.81 4.12
C PHE A 35 -6.76 -2.05 4.43
N GLY A 36 -7.48 -2.68 3.51
CA GLY A 36 -8.88 -2.98 3.70
C GLY A 36 -9.51 -3.72 2.53
N GLY A 37 -10.81 -3.52 2.38
CA GLY A 37 -11.65 -4.33 1.49
C GLY A 37 -12.02 -5.69 2.10
N ALA A 38 -12.54 -6.55 1.23
CA ALA A 38 -12.91 -7.93 1.47
C ALA A 38 -12.99 -8.64 0.11
N SER A 39 -12.87 -9.97 0.08
CA SER A 39 -12.99 -10.72 -1.17
C SER A 39 -14.30 -10.33 -1.91
N PRO A 40 -14.26 -10.09 -3.23
CA PRO A 40 -13.11 -10.33 -4.13
C PRO A 40 -12.19 -9.12 -4.34
N ARG A 41 -12.36 -8.02 -3.59
CA ARG A 41 -11.62 -6.76 -3.80
C ARG A 41 -10.99 -6.25 -2.51
N PHE A 42 -9.68 -6.40 -2.43
CA PHE A 42 -8.85 -5.88 -1.38
C PHE A 42 -8.14 -4.60 -1.81
N ALA A 43 -7.72 -3.78 -0.85
CA ALA A 43 -6.99 -2.56 -1.15
C ALA A 43 -5.88 -2.30 -0.12
N VAL A 44 -4.76 -1.76 -0.62
CA VAL A 44 -3.73 -1.11 0.19
C VAL A 44 -3.92 0.39 0.04
N HIS A 45 -4.32 1.04 1.12
CA HIS A 45 -4.66 2.46 1.12
C HIS A 45 -3.44 3.36 1.32
N TRP A 46 -2.44 2.86 2.04
CA TRP A 46 -1.22 3.60 2.31
C TRP A 46 -0.09 2.65 2.69
N LEU A 47 1.10 2.82 2.11
CA LEU A 47 2.31 2.08 2.45
C LEU A 47 3.47 3.07 2.49
N VAL A 48 4.23 3.06 3.58
CA VAL A 48 5.45 3.86 3.71
C VAL A 48 6.57 3.02 4.29
N ILE A 49 7.77 3.17 3.73
CA ILE A 49 9.00 2.57 4.25
C ILE A 49 9.94 3.71 4.62
N SER A 50 10.46 3.66 5.85
CA SER A 50 11.49 4.58 6.31
C SER A 50 12.67 4.54 5.36
N GLU A 51 13.29 5.69 5.09
CA GLU A 51 14.39 5.78 4.14
C GLU A 51 15.55 4.84 4.50
N GLN A 52 15.85 4.74 5.79
CA GLN A 52 16.93 3.89 6.32
C GLN A 52 16.69 2.39 6.10
N ALA A 53 15.42 1.97 5.99
CA ALA A 53 15.04 0.56 5.79
C ALA A 53 14.77 0.20 4.33
N ARG A 54 14.87 1.15 3.38
CA ARG A 54 14.65 0.86 1.95
C ARG A 54 15.71 -0.12 1.43
N GLY A 55 15.30 -0.94 0.47
CA GLY A 55 16.17 -1.99 -0.11
C GLY A 55 16.38 -3.22 0.77
N ARG A 56 15.82 -3.27 1.99
CA ARG A 56 15.96 -4.39 2.93
C ARG A 56 14.79 -5.39 2.91
N GLY A 57 13.87 -5.26 1.96
CA GLY A 57 12.72 -6.18 1.81
C GLY A 57 11.50 -5.87 2.71
N VAL A 58 11.55 -4.84 3.56
CA VAL A 58 10.47 -4.49 4.50
C VAL A 58 9.12 -4.29 3.80
N GLY A 59 9.10 -3.62 2.65
CA GLY A 59 7.87 -3.42 1.88
C GLY A 59 7.23 -4.72 1.41
N ARG A 60 8.02 -5.72 1.00
CA ARG A 60 7.50 -7.04 0.62
C ARG A 60 6.93 -7.76 1.83
N GLN A 61 7.65 -7.74 2.96
CA GLN A 61 7.16 -8.37 4.21
C GLN A 61 5.84 -7.77 4.69
N LEU A 62 5.68 -6.44 4.60
CA LEU A 62 4.41 -5.78 4.93
C LEU A 62 3.30 -6.19 3.98
N MET A 63 3.57 -6.29 2.67
CA MET A 63 2.57 -6.75 1.69
C MET A 63 2.16 -8.21 1.96
N ASP A 64 3.12 -9.10 2.21
CA ASP A 64 2.84 -10.51 2.52
C ASP A 64 1.98 -10.61 3.81
N ALA A 65 2.31 -9.84 4.85
CA ALA A 65 1.52 -9.79 6.09
C ALA A 65 0.11 -9.21 5.89
N VAL A 66 -0.05 -8.23 4.99
CA VAL A 66 -1.38 -7.70 4.62
C VAL A 66 -2.22 -8.77 3.95
N ILE A 67 -1.66 -9.54 3.00
CA ILE A 67 -2.39 -10.62 2.33
C ILE A 67 -2.78 -11.70 3.34
N ASP A 68 -1.86 -12.12 4.20
CA ASP A 68 -2.12 -13.09 5.26
C ASP A 68 -3.29 -12.63 6.16
N ARG A 69 -3.26 -11.38 6.62
CA ARG A 69 -4.33 -10.80 7.45
C ARG A 69 -5.67 -10.73 6.72
N LEU A 70 -5.69 -10.27 5.47
CA LEU A 70 -6.92 -10.11 4.69
C LEU A 70 -7.59 -11.44 4.35
N THR A 71 -6.79 -12.50 4.22
CA THR A 71 -7.25 -13.83 3.78
C THR A 71 -7.36 -14.83 4.94
N VAL A 72 -7.02 -14.40 6.16
CA VAL A 72 -6.94 -15.25 7.36
C VAL A 72 -6.01 -16.45 7.11
N GLY A 73 -4.86 -16.18 6.49
CA GLY A 73 -3.82 -17.16 6.18
C GLY A 73 -4.16 -18.14 5.06
N ARG A 74 -5.29 -17.98 4.36
CA ARG A 74 -5.67 -18.87 3.25
C ARG A 74 -5.02 -18.51 1.92
N GLY A 75 -4.44 -17.31 1.83
CA GLY A 75 -4.00 -16.75 0.56
C GLY A 75 -5.18 -16.24 -0.28
N LEU A 76 -4.86 -15.60 -1.40
CA LEU A 76 -5.85 -15.08 -2.33
C LEU A 76 -6.50 -16.23 -3.11
N ALA A 77 -7.81 -16.17 -3.25
CA ALA A 77 -8.58 -17.11 -4.05
C ALA A 77 -8.64 -16.67 -5.52
N GLU A 78 -8.99 -17.59 -6.41
CA GLU A 78 -9.26 -17.27 -7.82
C GLU A 78 -10.31 -16.16 -7.93
N GLY A 79 -9.99 -15.11 -8.70
CA GLY A 79 -10.84 -13.94 -8.87
C GLY A 79 -10.64 -12.84 -7.84
N ASP A 80 -9.87 -13.06 -6.77
CA ASP A 80 -9.48 -11.99 -5.85
C ASP A 80 -8.55 -10.98 -6.53
N VAL A 81 -8.69 -9.72 -6.11
CA VAL A 81 -7.88 -8.60 -6.58
C VAL A 81 -7.38 -7.82 -5.40
N VAL A 82 -6.10 -7.44 -5.45
CA VAL A 82 -5.53 -6.45 -4.54
C VAL A 82 -5.24 -5.19 -5.33
N GLU A 83 -5.82 -4.07 -4.91
CA GLU A 83 -5.64 -2.77 -5.55
C GLU A 83 -4.76 -1.86 -4.70
N VAL A 84 -3.93 -1.07 -5.37
CA VAL A 84 -3.21 0.03 -4.75
C VAL A 84 -3.25 1.23 -5.68
N VAL A 85 -3.41 2.42 -5.12
CA VAL A 85 -3.26 3.67 -5.86
C VAL A 85 -1.90 4.24 -5.56
N THR A 86 -1.10 4.47 -6.60
CA THR A 86 0.25 5.05 -6.49
C THR A 86 0.41 6.20 -7.49
N PHE A 87 1.58 6.83 -7.51
CA PHE A 87 1.91 7.90 -8.44
C PHE A 87 1.67 7.51 -9.90
N GLY A 88 1.01 8.39 -10.66
CA GLY A 88 0.93 8.29 -12.12
C GLY A 88 2.31 8.41 -12.74
N ALA A 89 2.48 7.90 -13.97
CA ALA A 89 3.79 7.77 -14.61
C ALA A 89 4.50 9.12 -14.86
N ASP A 90 3.73 10.20 -14.95
CA ASP A 90 4.13 11.59 -15.15
C ASP A 90 4.40 12.35 -13.84
N HIS A 91 4.07 11.77 -12.68
CA HIS A 91 4.31 12.43 -11.39
C HIS A 91 5.78 12.26 -10.95
N PRO A 92 6.50 13.30 -10.49
CA PRO A 92 7.91 13.18 -10.05
C PRO A 92 8.14 12.11 -8.98
N GLY A 93 7.14 11.92 -8.11
CA GLY A 93 7.11 10.86 -7.09
C GLY A 93 7.20 9.43 -7.65
N ALA A 94 6.80 9.20 -8.90
CA ALA A 94 6.91 7.90 -9.56
C ALA A 94 8.35 7.42 -9.66
N VAL A 95 9.29 8.35 -9.88
CA VAL A 95 10.72 8.06 -9.98
C VAL A 95 11.36 8.09 -8.61
N THR A 96 11.17 9.18 -7.85
CA THR A 96 11.91 9.39 -6.59
C THR A 96 11.53 8.41 -5.48
N SER A 97 10.28 7.95 -5.43
CA SER A 97 9.86 6.96 -4.43
C SER A 97 10.19 5.52 -4.82
N GLY A 98 10.34 5.24 -6.12
CA GLY A 98 10.42 3.88 -6.65
C GLY A 98 9.15 3.04 -6.47
N ALA A 99 8.02 3.65 -6.08
CA ALA A 99 6.81 2.91 -5.70
C ALA A 99 6.20 2.09 -6.85
N ARG A 100 6.20 2.63 -8.07
CA ARG A 100 5.70 1.89 -9.25
C ARG A 100 6.50 0.62 -9.50
N VAL A 101 7.82 0.76 -9.59
CA VAL A 101 8.76 -0.35 -9.78
C VAL A 101 8.65 -1.37 -8.64
N PHE A 102 8.43 -0.90 -7.41
CA PHE A 102 8.19 -1.78 -6.26
C PHE A 102 6.96 -2.67 -6.49
N TYR A 103 5.81 -2.09 -6.84
CA TYR A 103 4.58 -2.87 -7.09
C TYR A 103 4.70 -3.78 -8.32
N GLU A 104 5.33 -3.32 -9.40
CA GLU A 104 5.60 -4.14 -10.60
C GLU A 104 6.43 -5.38 -10.26
N ARG A 105 7.44 -5.24 -9.40
CA ARG A 105 8.26 -6.37 -8.90
C ARG A 105 7.50 -7.33 -7.98
N LEU A 106 6.38 -6.89 -7.41
CA LEU A 106 5.45 -7.75 -6.69
C LEU A 106 4.43 -8.43 -7.62
N GLY A 107 4.44 -8.12 -8.92
CA GLY A 107 3.50 -8.65 -9.91
C GLY A 107 2.24 -7.81 -10.09
N PHE A 108 2.17 -6.62 -9.49
CA PHE A 108 1.07 -5.69 -9.80
C PHE A 108 1.25 -5.12 -11.20
N VAL A 109 0.12 -4.94 -11.89
CA VAL A 109 0.09 -4.35 -13.23
C VAL A 109 -0.60 -2.97 -13.16
N PRO A 110 -0.05 -1.93 -13.82
CA PRO A 110 -0.74 -0.64 -13.95
C PRO A 110 -2.10 -0.81 -14.64
N ALA A 111 -3.11 -0.10 -14.17
CA ALA A 111 -4.45 -0.10 -14.72
C ALA A 111 -4.90 1.33 -15.06
N GLU A 112 -6.16 1.69 -14.80
CA GLU A 112 -6.69 3.01 -15.11
C GLU A 112 -6.06 4.13 -14.25
N PRO A 113 -6.08 5.39 -14.74
CA PRO A 113 -5.86 6.56 -13.91
C PRO A 113 -6.81 6.59 -12.72
N ALA A 114 -6.33 7.08 -11.58
CA ALA A 114 -7.14 7.37 -10.40
C ALA A 114 -7.31 8.89 -10.26
N GLU A 115 -8.17 9.31 -9.32
CA GLU A 115 -8.24 10.72 -8.94
C GLU A 115 -6.87 11.24 -8.49
N ASP A 116 -6.56 12.48 -8.87
CA ASP A 116 -5.31 13.11 -8.49
C ASP A 116 -5.13 13.16 -6.97
N GLY A 117 -3.87 13.14 -6.54
CA GLY A 117 -3.53 13.30 -5.13
C GLY A 117 -3.97 14.68 -4.61
N PRO A 118 -4.05 14.87 -3.29
CA PRO A 118 -4.41 16.15 -2.69
C PRO A 118 -3.51 17.33 -3.14
N GLU A 119 -2.29 17.03 -3.56
CA GLU A 119 -1.34 18.00 -4.11
C GLU A 119 -1.55 18.31 -5.62
N GLY A 120 -2.57 17.72 -6.25
CA GLY A 120 -2.86 17.83 -7.69
C GLY A 120 -2.00 16.93 -8.58
N GLY A 121 -1.24 16.01 -7.99
CA GLY A 121 -0.36 15.11 -8.71
C GLY A 121 -1.06 13.84 -9.19
N SER A 122 -0.82 13.43 -10.44
CA SER A 122 -1.48 12.27 -11.05
C SER A 122 -1.32 10.98 -10.23
N ARG A 123 -2.35 10.14 -10.31
CA ARG A 123 -2.40 8.82 -9.66
C ARG A 123 -2.86 7.74 -10.63
N GLN A 124 -2.48 6.50 -10.32
CA GLN A 124 -2.86 5.34 -11.12
C GLN A 124 -3.17 4.15 -10.22
N VAL A 125 -4.21 3.40 -10.58
CA VAL A 125 -4.54 2.12 -9.97
C VAL A 125 -3.53 1.07 -10.44
N PHE A 126 -3.06 0.23 -9.52
CA PHE A 126 -2.28 -0.96 -9.77
C PHE A 126 -3.03 -2.16 -9.21
N ARG A 127 -3.02 -3.29 -9.94
CA ARG A 127 -3.74 -4.50 -9.55
C ARG A 127 -2.84 -5.71 -9.51
N PHE A 128 -2.93 -6.48 -8.43
CA PHE A 128 -2.45 -7.85 -8.36
C PHE A 128 -3.63 -8.81 -8.44
N ARG A 129 -3.48 -9.86 -9.24
CA ARG A 129 -4.43 -10.94 -9.44
C ARG A 129 -3.65 -12.26 -9.40
N THR A 130 -4.21 -13.28 -8.77
CA THR A 130 -3.71 -14.67 -8.86
C THR A 130 -4.17 -15.34 -10.13
#